data_AF-A0A932GWH5-F1
#
_entry.id   AF-A0A932GWH5-F1
#
_cell.length_a   1.000
_cell.length_b   1.000
_cell.length_c   1.000
_cell.angle_alpha   90.00
_cell.angle_beta   90.00
_cell.angle_gamma   90.00
#
_symmetry.space_group_name_H-M   'P 1'
#
loop_
_entity.id
_entity.type
_entity.pdbx_description
1 polymer ?
#
loop_
_entity_poly.entity_id
_entity_poly.type
_entity_poly.pdbx_seq_one_letter_code
_entity_poly.pdbx_strand_id
1 'polypeptide(L)' 'MKRVEWVGDSLERIRQFPDAAKHEAGYQLERVQAGKEPADWKPMPSVGLGVNERKQR' A
#
# COMPACT_ATOMS: atom_id res chain seq x y z
N MET A 1 3.97 -15.59 -1.64
CA MET A 1 3.59 -14.18 -1.51
C MET A 1 4.49 -13.34 -2.39
N LYS A 2 3.95 -12.33 -3.09
CA LYS A 2 4.77 -11.37 -3.84
C LYS A 2 5.66 -10.60 -2.86
N ARG A 3 6.91 -10.32 -3.26
CA ARG A 3 7.83 -9.51 -2.45
C ARG A 3 7.39 -8.05 -2.48
N VAL A 4 7.46 -7.38 -1.33
CA VAL A 4 7.29 -5.92 -1.24
C VAL A 4 8.67 -5.29 -1.31
N GLU A 5 8.82 -4.30 -2.19
CA GLU A 5 10.00 -3.44 -2.26
C GLU A 5 9.59 -2.03 -1.83
N TRP A 6 10.34 -1.49 -0.87
CA TRP A 6 10.12 -0.15 -0.34
C TRP A 6 11.03 0.83 -1.08
N VAL A 7 10.46 1.92 -1.59
CA VAL A 7 11.18 2.96 -2.34
C VAL A 7 11.37 4.18 -1.44
N GLY A 8 12.59 4.70 -1.36
CA GLY A 8 12.90 5.89 -0.55
C GLY A 8 12.60 5.69 0.94
N ASP A 9 11.96 6.68 1.56
CA ASP A 9 11.58 6.69 2.98
C ASP A 9 10.21 6.03 3.26
N SER A 10 9.60 5.38 2.26
CA SER A 10 8.21 4.85 2.37
C SER A 10 7.98 3.91 3.56
N LEU A 11 8.94 3.03 3.88
CA LEU A 11 8.84 2.15 5.04
C LEU A 11 8.88 2.93 6.36
N GLU A 12 9.73 3.95 6.44
CA GLU A 12 9.84 4.81 7.63
C GLU A 12 8.57 5.61 7.85
N ARG A 13 7.98 6.14 6.76
CA ARG A 13 6.68 6.83 6.81
C ARG A 13 5.57 5.94 7.33
N ILE A 14 5.46 4.71 6.83
CA ILE A 14 4.44 3.77 7.33
C ILE A 14 4.67 3.45 8.81
N ARG A 15 5.92 3.29 9.26
CA ARG A 15 6.23 3.03 10.68
C ARG A 15 5.82 4.19 11.61
N GLN A 16 5.71 5.41 11.09
CA GLN A 16 5.29 6.60 11.85
C GLN A 16 3.77 6.79 11.89
N PHE A 17 2.99 5.98 11.15
CA PHE A 17 1.53 6.08 11.18
C PHE A 17 0.96 5.73 12.57
N PRO A 18 -0.23 6.25 12.93
CA PRO A 18 -1.00 5.75 14.07
C PRO A 18 -1.23 4.23 13.97
N ASP A 19 -1.35 3.54 15.10
CA ASP A 19 -1.44 2.08 15.13
C ASP A 19 -2.57 1.49 14.27
N ALA A 20 -3.74 2.14 14.25
CA ALA A 20 -4.85 1.73 13.38
C ALA A 20 -4.47 1.77 11.89
N ALA A 21 -3.87 2.88 11.45
CA ALA A 21 -3.43 3.07 10.06
C ALA A 21 -2.29 2.12 9.68
N LYS A 22 -1.33 1.86 10.58
CA LYS A 22 -0.27 0.84 10.38
C LYS A 22 -0.85 -0.55 10.17
N HIS A 23 -1.76 -0.97 11.04
CA HIS A 23 -2.38 -2.29 10.96
C HIS A 23 -3.15 -2.44 9.65
N GLU A 24 -3.94 -1.43 9.28
CA GLU A 24 -4.70 -1.44 8.05
C GLU A 24 -3.80 -1.43 6.80
N ALA A 25 -2.72 -0.64 6.81
CA ALA A 25 -1.74 -0.65 5.74
C ALA A 25 -1.10 -2.04 5.58
N GLY A 26 -0.72 -2.68 6.68
CA GLY A 26 -0.20 -4.05 6.69
C GLY A 26 -1.19 -5.06 6.10
N TYR A 27 -2.45 -5.02 6.51
CA TYR A 27 -3.49 -5.91 5.99
C TYR A 27 -3.72 -5.72 4.48
N GLN A 28 -3.77 -4.47 3.99
CA GLN A 28 -3.93 -4.25 2.55
C GLN A 28 -2.70 -4.67 1.75
N LEU A 29 -1.49 -4.47 2.28
CA LEU A 29 -0.26 -4.98 1.66
C LEU A 29 -0.28 -6.51 1.56
N GLU A 30 -0.68 -7.20 2.63
CA GLU A 30 -0.82 -8.66 2.64
C GLU A 30 -1.75 -9.16 1.53
N ARG A 31 -2.90 -8.50 1.34
CA ARG A 31 -3.83 -8.81 0.25
C ARG A 31 -3.15 -8.73 -1.12
N VAL A 32 -2.40 -7.65 -1.38
CA VAL A 32 -1.66 -7.48 -2.63
C VAL A 32 -0.56 -8.55 -2.79
N GLN A 33 0.14 -8.89 -1.70
CA GLN A 33 1.12 -9.98 -1.70
C GLN A 33 0.49 -11.35 -1.99
N ALA A 34 -0.77 -11.55 -1.63
CA ALA A 34 -1.58 -12.72 -1.96
C ALA A 34 -2.19 -12.67 -3.37
N GLY A 35 -1.92 -11.62 -4.15
CA GLY A 35 -2.48 -11.44 -5.50
C GLY A 35 -3.93 -10.96 -5.52
N LYS A 36 -4.47 -10.52 -4.37
CA LYS A 36 -5.79 -9.91 -4.26
C LYS A 36 -5.68 -8.40 -4.46
N GLU A 37 -6.77 -7.78 -4.91
CA GLU A 37 -6.86 -6.33 -4.96
C GLU A 37 -6.97 -5.76 -3.53
N PRO A 38 -6.40 -4.58 -3.24
CA PRO A 38 -6.61 -3.88 -1.98
C PRO A 38 -8.04 -3.29 -1.91
N ALA A 39 -8.46 -2.75 -0.76
CA ALA A 39 -9.70 -1.99 -0.65
C ALA A 39 -9.49 -0.52 -1.05
N ASP A 40 -10.55 0.15 -1.52
CA ASP A 40 -10.57 1.60 -1.82
C ASP A 40 -9.31 2.11 -2.55
N TRP A 41 -9.03 1.51 -3.71
CA TRP A 41 -7.92 1.90 -4.57
C TRP A 41 -8.40 2.51 -5.88
N LYS A 42 -7.54 3.34 -6.47
CA LYS A 42 -7.76 3.97 -7.77
C LYS A 42 -6.48 3.95 -8.61
N PRO A 43 -6.55 3.61 -9.92
CA PRO A 43 -5.41 3.76 -10.82
C PRO A 43 -4.89 5.20 -10.91
N MET A 44 -3.57 5.36 -10.99
CA MET A 44 -2.85 6.62 -11.13
C MET A 44 -2.01 6.64 -12.42
N PRO A 45 -2.65 6.67 -13.61
CA PRO A 45 -1.94 6.56 -14.88
C PRO A 45 -0.99 7.74 -15.17
N SER A 46 -1.21 8.91 -14.54
CA SER A 46 -0.31 10.05 -14.64
C SER A 46 1.01 9.86 -13.89
N VAL A 47 1.05 8.97 -12.89
CA VAL A 47 2.27 8.61 -12.15
C VAL A 47 3.01 7.48 -12.87
N GLY A 48 2.26 6.51 -13.39
CA GLY A 48 2.81 5.43 -14.21
C GLY A 48 1.81 4.31 -14.45
N LEU A 49 2.07 3.49 -15.47
CA LEU A 49 1.28 2.30 -15.74
C LEU A 49 1.41 1.31 -14.58
N GLY A 50 0.26 0.80 -14.09
CA GLY A 50 0.21 -0.12 -12.96
C GLY A 50 0.36 0.53 -11.58
N VAL A 51 0.46 1.86 -11.50
CA VAL A 51 0.45 2.57 -10.21
C VAL A 51 -1.00 2.71 -9.74
N ASN A 52 -1.24 2.32 -8.48
CA ASN A 52 -2.54 2.43 -7.82
C ASN A 52 -2.37 3.21 -6.52
N GLU A 53 -3.21 4.22 -6.31
CA GLU A 53 -3.34 4.90 -5.02
C GLU A 53 -4.32 4.12 -4.15
N ARG A 54 -3.99 3.96 -2.87
CA ARG A 54 -4.90 3.43 -1.85
C ARG A 54 -5.22 4.53 -0.86
N LYS A 55 -6.49 4.84 -0.66
CA LYS A 55 -6.90 5.82 0.36
C LYS A 55 -7.16 5.12 1.67
N GLN A 56 -6.80 5.77 2.76
CA GLN A 56 -7.01 5.32 4.13
C GLN A 56 -7.84 6.43 4.78
N ARG A 57 -9.06 6.09 5.25
CA ARG A 57 -9.97 7.04 5.87
C ARG A 57 -9.69 7.16 7.36
#